data_AF-A0A8S3BT19-F1
#
_entry.id   AF-A0A8S3BT19-F1
#
_cell.length_a   1.000
_cell.length_b   1.000
_cell.length_c   1.000
_cell.angle_alpha   90.00
_cell.angle_beta   90.00
_cell.angle_gamma   90.00
#
_symmetry.space_group_name_H-M   'P 1'
#
loop_
_entity.id
_entity.type
_entity.pdbx_description
1 polymer ?
#
loop_
_entity_poly.entity_id
_entity_poly.type
_entity_poly.pdbx_seq_one_letter_code
_entity_poly.pdbx_strand_id
1 'polypeptide(L)'
;FTHTASRSRCSSNTSSSSPQSSGSTVSQGIILSNPSVPPFAIIGDENFRLYELSAFAEINRTISTAHPSLIYPASEAYSIHQHDLVRLHVNDIQMKSIQAFETISIDQIYDKFPHYDGLKDLFERNPYGPFFLIKFWADVPMSSSMTNPMNIRDESFFTSFTYASCANRPIHISTRLCSFGKNVLEKVDTSEHPQRDQYDQYFHRFDRSSLCDYMVQFVQKLRSLPNACMMNSVLENFTVLQVIKCLDNSEQLLLCLAFVFEIAMFDAGGPQYQVYKLVAN
;
A
#
# COMPACT_ATOMS: atom_id res chain seq x y z
N PHE A 1 42.75 -26.76 -50.04
CA PHE A 1 42.00 -27.91 -49.50
C PHE A 1 42.98 -29.03 -49.26
N THR A 2 43.26 -29.26 -47.99
CA THR A 2 44.55 -29.69 -47.44
C THR A 2 44.62 -31.20 -47.22
N HIS A 3 45.83 -31.71 -47.43
CA HIS A 3 46.28 -33.09 -47.32
C HIS A 3 46.13 -33.69 -45.91
N THR A 4 45.74 -34.95 -45.91
CA THR A 4 45.95 -35.96 -44.86
C THR A 4 47.43 -36.23 -44.59
N ALA A 5 47.83 -36.28 -43.31
CA ALA A 5 48.95 -37.10 -42.86
C ALA A 5 48.81 -37.41 -41.36
N SER A 6 48.71 -38.71 -41.07
CA SER A 6 48.92 -39.31 -39.76
C SER A 6 50.41 -39.31 -39.41
N ARG A 7 50.75 -39.06 -38.14
CA ARG A 7 52.04 -39.45 -37.57
C ARG A 7 51.91 -39.88 -36.12
N SER A 8 52.57 -41.00 -35.88
CA SER A 8 52.74 -41.79 -34.68
C SER A 8 53.77 -41.23 -33.69
N ARG A 9 53.65 -41.69 -32.43
CA ARG A 9 54.68 -42.23 -31.50
C ARG A 9 54.79 -41.55 -30.13
N CYS A 10 54.45 -42.36 -29.11
CA CYS A 10 55.25 -42.78 -27.95
C CYS A 10 56.16 -41.71 -27.31
N SER A 11 56.03 -41.46 -26.01
CA SER A 11 56.77 -42.08 -24.88
C SER A 11 56.28 -41.36 -23.60
N SER A 12 56.31 -41.81 -22.35
CA SER A 12 56.87 -42.95 -21.63
C SER A 12 56.35 -42.84 -20.18
N ASN A 13 56.23 -43.97 -19.50
CA ASN A 13 55.83 -44.17 -18.12
C ASN A 13 56.48 -43.23 -17.08
N THR A 14 55.76 -42.93 -15.99
CA THR A 14 56.27 -43.12 -14.62
C THR A 14 55.12 -43.11 -13.60
N SER A 15 55.36 -43.87 -12.54
CA SER A 15 54.43 -44.49 -11.60
C SER A 15 54.10 -43.66 -10.36
N SER A 16 52.99 -44.06 -9.75
CA SER A 16 52.44 -43.77 -8.42
C SER A 16 53.42 -43.61 -7.25
N SER A 17 53.14 -42.62 -6.38
CA SER A 17 53.10 -42.78 -4.90
C SER A 17 52.74 -41.45 -4.20
N SER A 18 51.68 -41.45 -3.39
CA SER A 18 51.42 -40.47 -2.31
C SER A 18 51.94 -41.05 -0.97
N PRO A 19 51.85 -40.38 0.20
CA PRO A 19 51.77 -38.94 0.52
C PRO A 19 52.82 -38.52 1.60
N GLN A 20 53.04 -37.21 1.85
CA GLN A 20 53.21 -36.68 3.23
C GLN A 20 53.24 -35.14 3.30
N SER A 21 52.44 -34.66 4.25
CA SER A 21 52.31 -33.37 4.93
C SER A 21 53.38 -32.28 4.79
N SER A 22 52.93 -31.04 4.57
CA SER A 22 53.22 -29.90 5.48
C SER A 22 52.39 -28.67 5.09
N GLY A 23 51.92 -27.93 6.10
CA GLY A 23 50.79 -27.01 6.04
C GLY A 23 50.92 -25.76 5.16
N SER A 24 49.77 -25.32 4.66
CA SER A 24 49.48 -23.92 4.36
C SER A 24 48.02 -23.63 4.70
N THR A 25 47.84 -22.68 5.62
CA THR A 25 46.58 -22.18 6.16
C THR A 25 45.61 -21.78 5.05
N VAL A 26 44.51 -22.52 4.89
CA VAL A 26 43.37 -22.07 4.10
C VAL A 26 42.54 -21.15 4.97
N SER A 27 42.65 -19.84 4.73
CA SER A 27 41.66 -18.88 5.19
C SER A 27 40.32 -19.28 4.58
N GLN A 28 39.43 -19.86 5.38
CA GLN A 28 38.03 -20.03 5.01
C GLN A 28 37.47 -18.63 4.76
N GLY A 29 37.32 -18.28 3.48
CA GLY A 29 36.49 -17.17 3.07
C GLY A 29 35.09 -17.43 3.60
N ILE A 30 34.68 -16.63 4.58
CA ILE A 30 33.30 -16.52 4.99
C ILE A 30 32.55 -16.10 3.72
N ILE A 31 31.77 -17.02 3.16
CA ILE A 31 30.78 -16.69 2.14
C ILE A 31 29.77 -15.80 2.85
N LEU A 32 29.94 -14.49 2.70
CA LEU A 32 28.93 -13.51 3.09
C LEU A 32 27.69 -13.80 2.25
N SER A 33 26.65 -14.28 2.93
CA SER A 33 25.30 -14.40 2.40
C SER A 33 24.86 -13.08 1.78
N ASN A 34 24.29 -13.19 0.59
CA ASN A 34 23.74 -12.14 -0.26
C ASN A 34 22.92 -11.10 0.54
N PRO A 35 23.19 -9.77 0.43
CA PRO A 35 22.40 -8.75 1.10
C PRO A 35 21.24 -8.33 0.20
N SER A 36 20.19 -9.16 0.06
CA SER A 36 19.13 -8.86 -0.93
C SER A 36 17.69 -9.08 -0.47
N VAL A 37 17.44 -9.19 0.84
CA VAL A 37 16.06 -9.15 1.35
C VAL A 37 16.03 -8.10 2.46
N PRO A 38 15.26 -7.00 2.31
CA PRO A 38 15.06 -6.09 3.43
C PRO A 38 14.52 -6.90 4.61
N PRO A 39 14.98 -6.64 5.84
CA PRO A 39 14.63 -7.45 7.02
C PRO A 39 13.16 -7.36 7.44
N PHE A 40 12.33 -6.71 6.61
CA PHE A 40 10.92 -6.39 6.83
C PHE A 40 10.13 -6.55 5.53
N ALA A 41 8.90 -7.04 5.62
CA ALA A 41 8.01 -7.09 4.45
C ALA A 41 7.58 -5.67 4.03
N ILE A 42 7.60 -5.42 2.72
CA ILE A 42 7.23 -4.14 2.09
C ILE A 42 6.04 -4.33 1.17
N ILE A 43 5.13 -3.36 1.14
CA ILE A 43 4.00 -3.34 0.21
C ILE A 43 4.49 -2.72 -1.10
N GLY A 44 5.03 -3.57 -1.96
CA GLY A 44 5.69 -3.18 -3.21
C GLY A 44 6.89 -4.06 -3.48
N ASP A 45 7.91 -3.48 -4.08
CA ASP A 45 9.20 -4.10 -4.31
C ASP A 45 10.35 -3.19 -3.85
N GLU A 46 11.58 -3.60 -4.15
CA GLU A 46 12.79 -2.86 -3.80
C GLU A 46 12.88 -1.46 -4.44
N ASN A 47 12.21 -1.26 -5.58
CA ASN A 47 12.28 -0.04 -6.38
C ASN A 47 11.11 0.90 -6.12
N PHE A 48 9.92 0.37 -5.80
CA PHE A 48 8.71 1.15 -5.57
C PHE A 48 7.83 0.51 -4.49
N ARG A 49 7.48 1.28 -3.46
CA ARG A 49 6.68 0.78 -2.32
C ARG A 49 5.75 1.83 -1.73
N LEU A 50 4.63 1.35 -1.19
CA LEU A 50 3.76 2.16 -0.34
C LEU A 50 4.48 2.46 0.99
N TYR A 51 4.53 3.73 1.34
CA TYR A 51 5.15 4.23 2.57
C TYR A 51 4.09 4.58 3.62
N GLU A 52 3.05 5.30 3.23
CA GLU A 52 1.95 5.68 4.10
C GLU A 52 0.64 5.76 3.31
N LEU A 53 -0.47 5.39 3.94
CA LEU A 53 -1.81 5.58 3.44
C LEU A 53 -2.75 5.89 4.61
N SER A 54 -3.57 6.92 4.45
CA SER A 54 -4.62 7.25 5.40
C SER A 54 -5.84 7.83 4.70
N ALA A 55 -7.01 7.58 5.28
CA ALA A 55 -8.21 8.36 5.01
C ALA A 55 -8.80 8.78 6.35
N PHE A 56 -9.13 10.05 6.48
CA PHE A 56 -9.47 10.66 7.76
C PHE A 56 -10.50 11.77 7.58
N ALA A 57 -11.19 12.06 8.68
CA ALA A 57 -12.10 13.17 8.79
C ALA A 57 -11.47 14.26 9.67
N GLU A 58 -11.49 15.51 9.21
CA GLU A 58 -11.18 16.66 10.04
C GLU A 58 -12.47 17.31 10.51
N ILE A 59 -12.59 17.48 11.82
CA ILE A 59 -13.76 18.05 12.48
C ILE A 59 -13.33 19.38 13.11
N ASN A 60 -13.92 20.47 12.61
CA ASN A 60 -13.75 21.79 13.22
C ASN A 60 -14.62 21.89 14.47
N ARG A 61 -14.02 22.23 15.62
CA ARG A 61 -14.73 22.52 16.87
C ARG A 61 -14.51 23.97 17.26
N THR A 62 -15.60 24.73 17.32
CA THR A 62 -15.65 26.07 17.89
C THR A 62 -15.55 25.98 19.41
N ILE A 63 -14.48 26.54 19.99
CA ILE A 63 -14.35 26.70 21.43
C ILE A 63 -14.95 28.06 21.76
N SER A 64 -16.20 28.06 22.24
CA SER A 64 -16.79 29.29 22.80
C SER A 64 -16.08 29.62 24.10
N THR A 65 -15.30 30.70 24.11
CA THR A 65 -14.73 31.24 25.34
C THR A 65 -15.86 31.88 26.14
N ALA A 66 -16.24 31.25 27.25
CA ALA A 66 -17.19 31.82 28.19
C ALA A 66 -16.52 33.01 28.91
N HIS A 67 -16.50 34.18 28.28
CA HIS A 67 -16.53 35.52 28.88
C HIS A 67 -16.35 36.56 27.76
N PRO A 68 -17.43 37.07 27.13
CA PRO A 68 -17.34 38.23 26.26
C PRO A 68 -17.04 39.46 27.12
N SER A 69 -15.78 39.89 27.17
CA SER A 69 -15.43 41.21 27.70
C SER A 69 -15.81 42.28 26.67
N LEU A 70 -16.51 43.35 27.08
CA LEU A 70 -16.93 44.49 26.25
C LEU A 70 -15.79 45.28 25.55
N ILE A 71 -14.54 44.85 25.75
CA ILE A 71 -13.32 45.53 25.29
C ILE A 71 -12.61 44.74 24.16
N TYR A 72 -12.89 43.44 24.00
CA TYR A 72 -12.32 42.61 22.94
C TYR A 72 -13.42 41.79 22.26
N PRO A 73 -13.55 41.81 20.92
CA PRO A 73 -14.43 40.87 20.23
C PRO A 73 -14.00 39.45 20.61
N ALA A 74 -14.97 38.57 20.89
CA ALA A 74 -14.68 37.19 21.25
C ALA A 74 -13.77 36.57 20.18
N SER A 75 -12.54 36.21 20.57
CA SER A 75 -11.69 35.39 19.72
C SER A 75 -12.27 33.99 19.78
N GLU A 76 -13.00 33.60 18.73
CA GLU A 76 -13.41 32.22 18.54
C GLU A 76 -12.14 31.40 18.30
N ALA A 77 -11.78 30.58 19.28
CA ALA A 77 -10.69 29.63 19.13
C ALA A 77 -11.25 28.40 18.41
N TYR A 78 -10.65 28.04 17.27
CA TYR A 78 -11.00 26.84 16.52
C TYR A 78 -9.97 25.75 16.84
N SER A 79 -10.46 24.55 17.15
CA SER A 79 -9.61 23.35 17.23
C SER A 79 -9.99 22.38 16.12
N ILE A 80 -8.99 21.85 15.42
CA ILE A 80 -9.16 20.84 14.37
C ILE A 80 -8.85 19.49 15.00
N HIS A 81 -9.82 18.58 14.93
CA HIS A 81 -9.64 17.21 15.38
C HIS A 81 -9.62 16.28 14.17
N GLN A 82 -8.55 15.52 13.99
CA GLN A 82 -8.47 14.47 12.98
C GLN A 82 -8.95 13.13 13.54
N HIS A 83 -9.83 12.45 12.82
CA HIS A 83 -10.29 11.09 13.10
C HIS A 83 -9.92 10.18 11.93
N ASP A 84 -9.00 9.24 12.16
CA ASP A 84 -8.53 8.31 11.12
C ASP A 84 -9.60 7.23 10.89
N LEU A 85 -10.17 7.18 9.68
CA LEU A 85 -11.08 6.12 9.27
C LEU A 85 -10.31 4.86 8.90
N VAL A 86 -9.20 5.03 8.18
CA VAL A 86 -8.24 3.99 7.85
C VAL A 86 -6.84 4.58 7.93
N ARG A 87 -5.90 3.79 8.44
CA ARG A 87 -4.50 4.19 8.58
C ARG A 87 -3.57 3.01 8.38
N LEU A 88 -2.53 3.25 7.61
CA LEU A 88 -1.42 2.36 7.37
C LEU A 88 -0.16 3.21 7.32
N HIS A 89 0.65 3.13 8.37
CA HIS A 89 1.90 3.89 8.47
C HIS A 89 3.10 2.95 8.40
N VAL A 90 4.19 3.39 7.78
CA VAL A 90 5.41 2.57 7.59
C VAL A 90 5.85 1.89 8.89
N ASN A 91 5.87 2.60 10.02
CA ASN A 91 6.31 2.03 11.29
C ASN A 91 5.44 0.85 11.73
N ASP A 92 4.13 0.87 11.46
CA ASP A 92 3.23 -0.24 11.79
C ASP A 92 3.49 -1.44 10.88
N ILE A 93 3.80 -1.18 9.60
CA ILE A 93 4.19 -2.22 8.64
C ILE A 93 5.50 -2.86 9.08
N GLN A 94 6.50 -2.05 9.44
CA GLN A 94 7.82 -2.50 9.90
C GLN A 94 7.69 -3.35 11.17
N MET A 95 6.90 -2.88 12.14
CA MET A 95 6.74 -3.56 13.42
C MET A 95 5.94 -4.87 13.29
N LYS A 96 4.97 -4.94 12.37
CA LYS A 96 4.23 -6.18 12.07
C LYS A 96 5.01 -7.15 11.16
N SER A 97 5.95 -6.68 10.33
CA SER A 97 6.52 -7.46 9.23
C SER A 97 7.88 -8.12 9.50
N ILE A 98 8.14 -8.55 10.73
CA ILE A 98 9.27 -9.45 11.02
C ILE A 98 9.12 -10.79 10.23
N GLN A 99 7.92 -11.11 9.75
CA GLN A 99 7.61 -12.25 8.89
C GLN A 99 7.02 -11.78 7.54
N ALA A 100 7.18 -12.61 6.50
CA ALA A 100 6.60 -12.37 5.18
C ALA A 100 5.06 -12.30 5.24
N PHE A 101 4.45 -11.53 4.33
CA PHE A 101 2.99 -11.46 4.25
C PHE A 101 2.38 -12.83 3.91
N GLU A 102 1.22 -13.10 4.49
CA GLU A 102 0.39 -14.22 4.08
C GLU A 102 0.03 -14.08 2.59
N THR A 103 -0.03 -15.21 1.91
CA THR A 103 -0.37 -15.26 0.49
C THR A 103 -1.80 -15.72 0.30
N ILE A 104 -2.53 -15.09 -0.62
CA ILE A 104 -3.84 -15.55 -1.06
C ILE A 104 -3.83 -15.69 -2.57
N SER A 105 -4.57 -16.68 -3.07
CA SER A 105 -4.78 -16.82 -4.51
C SER A 105 -5.63 -15.66 -5.01
N ILE A 106 -5.15 -15.00 -6.06
CA ILE A 106 -5.84 -13.87 -6.68
C ILE A 106 -7.20 -14.26 -7.27
N ASP A 107 -7.39 -15.54 -7.64
CA ASP A 107 -8.63 -16.04 -8.20
C ASP A 107 -9.82 -15.90 -7.24
N GLN A 108 -9.56 -15.87 -5.93
CA GLN A 108 -10.58 -15.78 -4.89
C GLN A 108 -11.27 -14.41 -4.82
N ILE A 109 -10.70 -13.39 -5.46
CA ILE A 109 -11.17 -12.00 -5.32
C ILE A 109 -11.55 -11.35 -6.66
N TYR A 110 -11.43 -12.04 -7.79
CA TYR A 110 -11.72 -11.44 -9.10
C TYR A 110 -13.15 -10.92 -9.24
N ASP A 111 -14.14 -11.60 -8.63
CA ASP A 111 -15.54 -11.19 -8.65
C ASP A 111 -15.80 -9.84 -7.97
N LYS A 112 -14.89 -9.42 -7.09
CA LYS A 112 -14.96 -8.15 -6.35
C LYS A 112 -14.40 -6.97 -7.13
N PHE A 113 -13.76 -7.17 -8.29
CA PHE A 113 -13.11 -6.12 -9.09
C PHE A 113 -13.64 -6.08 -10.54
N PRO A 114 -13.37 -5.00 -11.29
CA PRO A 114 -13.82 -4.86 -12.67
C PRO A 114 -13.41 -6.06 -13.54
N HIS A 115 -14.31 -6.48 -14.42
CA HIS A 115 -14.05 -7.60 -15.33
C HIS A 115 -13.21 -7.20 -16.55
N TYR A 116 -13.29 -5.94 -16.97
CA TYR A 116 -12.55 -5.39 -18.10
C TYR A 116 -11.56 -4.33 -17.60
N ASP A 117 -10.31 -4.44 -18.05
CA ASP A 117 -9.16 -3.66 -17.57
C ASP A 117 -9.03 -3.69 -16.04
N GLY A 118 -9.51 -4.74 -15.39
CA GLY A 118 -9.50 -4.88 -13.93
C GLY A 118 -8.36 -5.73 -13.40
N LEU A 119 -8.53 -6.24 -12.18
CA LEU A 119 -7.47 -6.93 -11.45
C LEU A 119 -6.92 -8.14 -12.22
N LYS A 120 -7.81 -8.92 -12.85
CA LYS A 120 -7.44 -10.08 -13.67
C LYS A 120 -6.55 -9.70 -14.85
N ASP A 121 -7.01 -8.79 -15.69
CA ASP A 121 -6.28 -8.34 -16.89
C ASP A 121 -4.93 -7.70 -16.52
N LEU A 122 -4.86 -7.00 -15.39
CA LEU A 122 -3.61 -6.43 -14.89
C LEU A 122 -2.62 -7.50 -14.46
N PHE A 123 -3.09 -8.52 -13.74
CA PHE A 123 -2.27 -9.62 -13.26
C PHE A 123 -1.78 -10.52 -14.38
N GLU A 124 -2.64 -10.88 -15.34
CA GLU A 124 -2.27 -11.68 -16.51
C GLU A 124 -1.20 -10.98 -17.37
N ARG A 125 -1.25 -9.64 -17.47
CA ARG A 125 -0.21 -8.84 -18.15
C ARG A 125 1.08 -8.72 -17.33
N ASN A 126 1.00 -8.82 -16.00
CA ASN A 126 2.12 -8.59 -15.08
C ASN A 126 2.20 -9.71 -14.02
N PRO A 127 2.42 -10.99 -14.39
CA PRO A 127 2.30 -12.11 -13.45
C PRO A 127 3.31 -12.10 -12.30
N TYR A 128 4.43 -11.40 -12.48
CA TYR A 128 5.46 -11.20 -11.46
C TYR A 128 5.39 -9.81 -10.80
N GLY A 129 4.35 -9.04 -11.09
CA GLY A 129 4.19 -7.70 -10.58
C GLY A 129 3.91 -7.68 -9.06
N PRO A 130 4.08 -6.51 -8.43
CA PRO A 130 3.74 -6.32 -7.03
C PRO A 130 2.22 -6.13 -6.84
N PHE A 131 1.52 -7.23 -6.55
CA PHE A 131 0.08 -7.25 -6.26
C PHE A 131 -0.20 -7.57 -4.80
N PHE A 132 -1.01 -6.73 -4.15
CA PHE A 132 -1.35 -6.88 -2.73
C PHE A 132 -2.84 -6.67 -2.49
N LEU A 133 -3.41 -7.43 -1.55
CA LEU A 133 -4.71 -7.16 -0.95
C LEU A 133 -4.48 -6.56 0.44
N ILE A 134 -5.16 -5.45 0.73
CA ILE A 134 -5.21 -4.88 2.07
C ILE A 134 -6.65 -4.95 2.57
N LYS A 135 -6.87 -5.72 3.62
CA LYS A 135 -8.12 -5.75 4.37
C LYS A 135 -8.07 -4.68 5.44
N PHE A 136 -8.97 -3.71 5.38
CA PHE A 136 -9.12 -2.67 6.39
C PHE A 136 -10.30 -2.97 7.30
N TRP A 137 -10.11 -2.72 8.59
CA TRP A 137 -11.17 -2.54 9.56
C TRP A 137 -11.26 -1.05 9.85
N ALA A 138 -12.21 -0.38 9.22
CA ALA A 138 -12.36 1.06 9.24
C ALA A 138 -13.06 1.53 10.52
N ASP A 139 -12.50 2.54 11.17
CA ASP A 139 -13.10 3.18 12.34
C ASP A 139 -14.10 4.24 11.90
N VAL A 140 -15.33 3.78 11.63
CA VAL A 140 -16.43 4.62 11.18
C VAL A 140 -17.42 4.78 12.34
N PRO A 141 -17.39 5.90 13.08
CA PRO A 141 -18.27 6.08 14.23
C PRO A 141 -19.73 6.14 13.76
N MET A 142 -20.58 5.30 14.36
CA MET A 142 -22.02 5.35 14.10
C MET A 142 -22.58 6.69 14.57
N SER A 143 -23.53 7.24 13.81
CA SER A 143 -24.25 8.43 14.23
C SER A 143 -25.16 8.07 15.42
N SER A 144 -24.64 8.13 16.65
CA SER A 144 -25.46 8.03 17.85
C SER A 144 -26.50 9.14 17.78
N SER A 145 -27.79 8.80 17.88
CA SER A 145 -28.93 9.72 17.76
C SER A 145 -29.06 10.73 18.93
N MET A 146 -27.95 11.26 19.45
CA MET A 146 -27.90 12.08 20.65
C MET A 146 -27.00 13.32 20.57
N THR A 147 -26.53 13.71 19.38
CA THR A 147 -25.93 15.03 19.20
C THR A 147 -26.88 15.91 18.41
N ASN A 148 -27.50 16.83 19.14
CA ASN A 148 -28.29 17.98 18.71
C ASN A 148 -28.12 18.35 17.22
N PRO A 149 -29.19 18.38 16.39
CA PRO A 149 -29.11 18.72 14.96
C PRO A 149 -28.63 20.15 14.67
N MET A 150 -28.30 20.93 15.71
CA MET A 150 -27.84 22.32 15.63
C MET A 150 -26.31 22.49 15.65
N ASN A 151 -25.54 21.42 15.87
CA ASN A 151 -24.08 21.46 15.69
C ASN A 151 -23.76 20.79 14.35
N ILE A 152 -23.87 21.57 13.27
CA ILE A 152 -23.29 21.21 11.98
C ILE A 152 -21.79 21.03 12.25
N ARG A 153 -21.35 19.79 12.42
CA ARG A 153 -19.91 19.51 12.38
C ARG A 153 -19.52 19.77 10.94
N ASP A 154 -18.80 20.87 10.71
CA ASP A 154 -18.03 21.07 9.49
C ASP A 154 -16.94 19.99 9.47
N GLU A 155 -17.35 18.82 8.98
CA GLU A 155 -16.51 17.64 8.82
C GLU A 155 -16.11 17.55 7.36
N SER A 156 -14.81 17.52 7.12
CA SER A 156 -14.24 17.35 5.78
C SER A 156 -13.45 16.04 5.75
N PHE A 157 -13.60 15.29 4.66
CA PHE A 157 -12.94 14.00 4.50
C PHE A 157 -11.79 14.10 3.51
N PHE A 158 -10.66 13.53 3.89
CA PHE A 158 -9.43 13.58 3.11
C PHE A 158 -8.79 12.20 3.01
N THR A 159 -7.98 12.04 1.98
CA THR A 159 -7.05 10.92 1.81
C THR A 159 -5.63 11.47 1.70
N SER A 160 -4.69 10.78 2.33
CA SER A 160 -3.27 11.02 2.10
C SER A 160 -2.56 9.72 1.77
N PHE A 161 -1.62 9.75 0.84
CA PHE A 161 -0.78 8.60 0.54
C PHE A 161 0.60 9.04 0.09
N THR A 162 1.60 8.24 0.49
CA THR A 162 3.00 8.46 0.17
C THR A 162 3.59 7.17 -0.40
N TYR A 163 4.28 7.29 -1.54
CA TYR A 163 5.08 6.22 -2.11
C TYR A 163 6.55 6.58 -2.07
N ALA A 164 7.39 5.58 -1.83
CA ALA A 164 8.83 5.68 -1.91
C ALA A 164 9.33 4.96 -3.17
N SER A 165 10.28 5.57 -3.86
CA SER A 165 10.88 5.11 -5.11
C SER A 165 12.40 5.23 -5.06
N CYS A 166 13.11 4.31 -5.70
CA CYS A 166 14.56 4.38 -5.91
C CYS A 166 14.95 5.20 -7.14
N ALA A 167 13.99 5.64 -7.95
CA ALA A 167 14.23 6.38 -9.17
C ALA A 167 13.40 7.68 -9.24
N ASN A 168 14.02 8.73 -9.79
CA ASN A 168 13.35 9.97 -10.15
C ASN A 168 12.50 9.76 -11.41
N ARG A 169 11.33 9.12 -11.27
CA ARG A 169 10.43 8.87 -12.39
C ARG A 169 9.04 9.40 -12.09
N PRO A 170 8.36 10.01 -13.08
CA PRO A 170 6.99 10.45 -12.92
C PRO A 170 6.06 9.23 -12.82
N ILE A 171 5.04 9.33 -11.96
CA ILE A 171 4.05 8.25 -11.78
C ILE A 171 2.64 8.73 -12.08
N HIS A 172 1.81 7.77 -12.47
CA HIS A 172 0.37 7.90 -12.63
C HIS A 172 -0.34 6.91 -11.70
N ILE A 173 -1.34 7.38 -10.97
CA ILE A 173 -2.12 6.59 -10.01
C ILE A 173 -3.58 6.64 -10.44
N SER A 174 -4.13 5.47 -10.73
CA SER A 174 -5.57 5.28 -10.91
C SER A 174 -6.16 4.66 -9.65
N THR A 175 -7.06 5.37 -8.99
CA THR A 175 -7.82 4.88 -7.82
C THR A 175 -9.27 4.65 -8.24
N ARG A 176 -9.66 3.39 -8.41
CA ARG A 176 -10.98 2.97 -8.91
C ARG A 176 -11.85 2.46 -7.78
N LEU A 177 -13.00 3.10 -7.59
CA LEU A 177 -14.03 2.69 -6.64
C LEU A 177 -14.94 1.68 -7.32
N CYS A 178 -15.11 0.53 -6.68
CA CYS A 178 -15.83 -0.60 -7.25
C CYS A 178 -17.05 -0.95 -6.40
N SER A 179 -18.17 -1.21 -7.07
CA SER A 179 -19.39 -1.72 -6.46
C SER A 179 -19.86 -2.95 -7.22
N PHE A 180 -20.02 -4.08 -6.53
CA PHE A 180 -20.39 -5.37 -7.14
C PHE A 180 -19.49 -5.74 -8.33
N GLY A 181 -18.16 -5.57 -8.18
CA GLY A 181 -17.19 -5.89 -9.23
C GLY A 181 -17.27 -4.98 -10.47
N LYS A 182 -17.85 -3.79 -10.35
CA LYS A 182 -17.91 -2.79 -11.43
C LYS A 182 -17.28 -1.48 -11.00
N ASN A 183 -16.51 -0.86 -11.89
CA ASN A 183 -15.97 0.48 -11.67
C ASN A 183 -17.12 1.50 -11.66
N VAL A 184 -17.25 2.26 -10.58
CA VAL A 184 -18.26 3.31 -10.40
C VAL A 184 -17.65 4.69 -10.57
N LEU A 185 -16.42 4.87 -10.09
CA LEU A 185 -15.71 6.13 -10.14
C LEU A 185 -14.21 5.86 -10.21
N GLU A 186 -13.48 6.68 -10.95
CA GLU A 186 -12.03 6.65 -11.00
C GLU A 186 -11.49 8.04 -10.68
N LYS A 187 -10.53 8.10 -9.76
CA LYS A 187 -9.70 9.28 -9.52
C LYS A 187 -8.32 9.01 -10.12
N VAL A 188 -7.84 9.97 -10.91
CA VAL A 188 -6.51 9.94 -11.49
C VAL A 188 -5.65 11.02 -10.84
N ASP A 189 -4.50 10.62 -10.32
CA ASP A 189 -3.49 11.51 -9.76
C ASP A 189 -2.15 11.28 -10.49
N THR A 190 -1.37 12.34 -10.70
CA THR A 190 -0.01 12.26 -11.27
C THR A 190 0.99 12.95 -10.36
N SER A 191 2.22 12.43 -10.33
CA SER A 191 3.34 13.08 -9.64
C SER A 191 4.56 13.05 -10.54
N GLU A 192 4.86 14.21 -11.13
CA GLU A 192 5.97 14.37 -12.08
C GLU A 192 7.31 14.67 -11.38
N HIS A 193 7.24 15.21 -10.16
CA HIS A 193 8.40 15.73 -9.44
C HIS A 193 8.41 15.18 -8.01
N PRO A 194 8.90 13.93 -7.79
CA PRO A 194 9.04 13.40 -6.44
C PRO A 194 10.04 14.22 -5.63
N GLN A 195 9.81 14.28 -4.32
CA GLN A 195 10.73 14.91 -3.37
C GLN A 195 11.87 13.94 -3.07
N ARG A 196 13.12 14.40 -3.22
CA ARG A 196 14.31 13.62 -2.87
C ARG A 196 14.71 13.86 -1.41
N ASP A 197 14.99 12.80 -0.68
CA ASP A 197 15.49 12.89 0.70
C ASP A 197 17.03 12.91 0.79
N GLN A 198 17.55 12.89 2.02
CA GLN A 198 18.99 12.88 2.30
C GLN A 198 19.70 11.57 1.95
N TYR A 199 18.96 10.49 1.67
CA TYR A 199 19.47 9.16 1.33
C TYR A 199 19.29 8.83 -0.15
N ASP A 200 18.96 9.81 -1.00
CA ASP A 200 18.68 9.64 -2.43
C ASP A 200 17.46 8.75 -2.73
N GLN A 201 16.50 8.70 -1.78
CA GLN A 201 15.19 8.11 -1.99
C GLN A 201 14.20 9.18 -2.45
N TYR A 202 13.34 8.82 -3.40
CA TYR A 202 12.34 9.69 -4.00
C TYR A 202 10.96 9.40 -3.39
N PHE A 203 10.23 10.45 -3.03
CA PHE A 203 8.91 10.36 -2.41
C PHE A 203 7.84 11.06 -3.24
N HIS A 204 6.79 10.33 -3.57
CA HIS A 204 5.57 10.86 -4.17
C HIS A 204 4.53 11.04 -3.07
N ARG A 205 4.23 12.29 -2.70
CA ARG A 205 3.30 12.63 -1.62
C ARG A 205 2.04 13.27 -2.17
N PHE A 206 0.90 12.76 -1.70
CA PHE A 206 -0.42 13.28 -2.04
C PHE A 206 -1.11 13.55 -0.72
N ASP A 207 -0.92 14.75 -0.20
CA ASP A 207 -1.37 15.13 1.13
C ASP A 207 -2.74 15.79 1.07
N ARG A 208 -3.63 15.38 2.00
CA ARG A 208 -4.95 16.01 2.22
C ARG A 208 -5.76 16.19 0.93
N SER A 209 -5.76 15.18 0.06
CA SER A 209 -6.65 15.17 -1.10
C SER A 209 -8.09 14.99 -0.65
N SER A 210 -8.97 15.95 -0.96
CA SER A 210 -10.38 15.87 -0.59
C SER A 210 -11.05 14.65 -1.23
N LEU A 211 -11.89 13.96 -0.45
CA LEU A 211 -12.80 12.97 -1.01
C LEU A 211 -13.86 13.67 -1.88
N CYS A 212 -14.23 13.03 -2.98
CA CYS A 212 -15.30 13.51 -3.83
C CYS A 212 -16.67 13.35 -3.15
N ASP A 213 -17.67 14.11 -3.63
CA ASP A 213 -19.04 14.10 -3.08
C ASP A 213 -19.64 12.69 -2.99
N TYR A 214 -19.35 11.82 -3.97
CA TYR A 214 -19.78 10.42 -3.93
C TYR A 214 -19.28 9.71 -2.68
N MET A 215 -17.98 9.84 -2.37
CA MET A 215 -17.37 9.20 -1.22
C MET A 215 -17.82 9.82 0.10
N VAL A 216 -17.96 11.13 0.14
CA VAL A 216 -18.50 11.83 1.32
C VAL A 216 -19.92 11.32 1.62
N GLN A 217 -20.80 11.26 0.61
CA GLN A 217 -22.15 10.73 0.77
C GLN A 217 -22.16 9.23 1.12
N PHE A 218 -21.24 8.44 0.57
CA PHE A 218 -21.08 7.03 0.90
C PHE A 218 -20.79 6.84 2.39
N VAL A 219 -19.78 7.55 2.92
CA VAL A 219 -19.42 7.48 4.35
C VAL A 219 -20.57 7.96 5.24
N GLN A 220 -21.26 9.04 4.86
CA GLN A 220 -22.42 9.55 5.61
C GLN A 220 -23.57 8.54 5.65
N LYS A 221 -23.90 7.89 4.52
CA LYS A 221 -24.94 6.85 4.47
C LYS A 221 -24.53 5.59 5.22
N LEU A 222 -23.24 5.23 5.20
CA LEU A 222 -22.73 4.10 5.96
C LEU A 222 -22.90 4.36 7.47
N ARG A 223 -22.57 5.57 7.94
CA ARG A 223 -22.71 6.00 9.34
C ARG A 223 -24.16 6.09 9.85
N SER A 224 -25.14 6.19 8.95
CA SER A 224 -26.56 6.23 9.32
C SER A 224 -27.18 4.83 9.49
N LEU A 225 -26.44 3.77 9.13
CA LEU A 225 -26.87 2.40 9.36
C LEU A 225 -26.88 2.09 10.87
N PRO A 226 -27.82 1.25 11.33
CA PRO A 226 -28.09 1.10 12.76
C PRO A 226 -27.04 0.28 13.51
N ASN A 227 -26.22 -0.52 12.81
CA ASN A 227 -25.20 -1.36 13.42
C ASN A 227 -24.11 -1.76 12.42
N ALA A 228 -22.98 -2.24 12.95
CA ALA A 228 -21.82 -2.67 12.17
C ALA A 228 -22.12 -3.85 11.22
N CYS A 229 -23.07 -4.73 11.56
CA CYS A 229 -23.44 -5.84 10.67
C CYS A 229 -24.04 -5.33 9.36
N MET A 230 -24.96 -4.36 9.43
CA MET A 230 -25.53 -3.74 8.22
C MET A 230 -24.49 -2.95 7.44
N MET A 231 -23.56 -2.27 8.13
CA MET A 231 -22.43 -1.59 7.48
C MET A 231 -21.56 -2.60 6.73
N ASN A 232 -21.21 -3.73 7.34
CA ASN A 232 -20.42 -4.79 6.71
C ASN A 232 -21.14 -5.41 5.51
N SER A 233 -22.46 -5.58 5.53
CA SER A 233 -23.22 -6.04 4.36
C SER A 233 -23.13 -5.07 3.17
N VAL A 234 -23.03 -3.76 3.43
CA VAL A 234 -22.77 -2.77 2.37
C VAL A 234 -21.31 -2.84 1.90
N LEU A 235 -20.37 -2.96 2.84
CA LEU A 235 -18.92 -2.99 2.53
C LEU A 235 -18.48 -4.27 1.82
N GLU A 236 -19.20 -5.39 1.95
CA GLU A 236 -18.90 -6.66 1.29
C GLU A 236 -18.72 -6.54 -0.23
N ASN A 237 -19.48 -5.62 -0.84
CA ASN A 237 -19.46 -5.37 -2.28
C ASN A 237 -18.83 -4.01 -2.64
N PHE A 238 -18.22 -3.33 -1.68
CA PHE A 238 -17.47 -2.09 -1.89
C PHE A 238 -15.97 -2.37 -1.80
N THR A 239 -15.27 -2.17 -2.91
CA THR A 239 -13.83 -2.38 -2.99
C THR A 239 -13.17 -1.19 -3.68
N VAL A 240 -11.85 -1.07 -3.49
CA VAL A 240 -11.05 -0.05 -4.19
C VAL A 240 -9.86 -0.74 -4.84
N LEU A 241 -9.61 -0.42 -6.10
CA LEU A 241 -8.45 -0.90 -6.84
C LEU A 241 -7.56 0.30 -7.16
N GLN A 242 -6.33 0.28 -6.66
CA GLN A 242 -5.33 1.31 -6.92
C GLN A 242 -4.23 0.75 -7.81
N VAL A 243 -4.04 1.35 -8.97
CA VAL A 243 -3.09 0.92 -10.00
C VAL A 243 -2.09 2.04 -10.23
N ILE A 244 -0.82 1.78 -9.89
CA ILE A 244 0.27 2.73 -10.01
C ILE A 244 1.18 2.29 -11.16
N LYS A 245 1.43 3.20 -12.09
CA LYS A 245 2.21 2.97 -13.31
C LYS A 245 3.22 4.09 -13.51
N CYS A 246 4.26 3.80 -14.28
CA CYS A 246 5.19 4.82 -14.76
C CYS A 246 4.44 5.75 -15.75
N LEU A 247 4.57 7.07 -15.60
CA LEU A 247 3.86 8.02 -16.49
C LEU A 247 4.47 8.03 -17.90
N ASP A 248 5.77 7.82 -18.01
CA ASP A 248 6.54 7.68 -19.26
C ASP A 248 6.34 6.32 -19.94
N ASN A 249 5.91 5.29 -19.20
CA ASN A 249 5.58 3.97 -19.73
C ASN A 249 4.36 3.37 -19.00
N SER A 250 3.17 3.61 -19.56
CA SER A 250 1.90 3.15 -18.99
C SER A 250 1.71 1.64 -18.95
N GLU A 251 2.55 0.87 -19.66
CA GLU A 251 2.53 -0.60 -19.58
C GLU A 251 3.31 -1.10 -18.35
N GLN A 252 4.26 -0.31 -17.85
CA GLN A 252 5.03 -0.66 -16.66
C GLN A 252 4.20 -0.43 -15.40
N LEU A 253 3.67 -1.53 -14.85
CA LEU A 253 3.06 -1.55 -13.52
C LEU A 253 4.14 -1.41 -12.44
N LEU A 254 3.96 -0.46 -11.53
CA LEU A 254 4.83 -0.25 -10.37
C LEU A 254 4.24 -0.85 -9.09
N LEU A 255 2.93 -0.78 -8.90
CA LEU A 255 2.23 -1.32 -7.73
C LEU A 255 0.74 -1.47 -8.03
N CYS A 256 0.15 -2.59 -7.61
CA CYS A 256 -1.29 -2.81 -7.65
C CYS A 256 -1.80 -3.16 -6.25
N LEU A 257 -2.73 -2.36 -5.74
CA LEU A 257 -3.34 -2.54 -4.43
C LEU A 257 -4.84 -2.75 -4.56
N ALA A 258 -5.32 -3.87 -4.04
CA ALA A 258 -6.73 -4.18 -3.85
C ALA A 258 -7.12 -3.88 -2.40
N PHE A 259 -8.20 -3.14 -2.17
CA PHE A 259 -8.71 -2.85 -0.82
C PHE A 259 -10.09 -3.45 -0.62
N VAL A 260 -10.26 -4.11 0.53
CA VAL A 260 -11.54 -4.61 1.04
C VAL A 260 -11.75 -4.08 2.45
N PHE A 261 -13.00 -3.91 2.87
CA PHE A 261 -13.33 -3.16 4.08
C PHE A 261 -14.32 -3.91 4.97
N GLU A 262 -14.11 -3.80 6.26
CA GLU A 262 -15.06 -4.10 7.34
C GLU A 262 -15.04 -2.94 8.34
N ILE A 263 -15.99 -2.90 9.26
CA ILE A 263 -16.00 -1.96 10.38
C ILE A 263 -15.10 -2.48 11.51
N ALA A 264 -14.32 -1.60 12.12
CA ALA A 264 -13.52 -1.89 13.30
C ALA A 264 -14.39 -2.31 14.49
N MET A 265 -13.89 -3.28 15.25
CA MET A 265 -14.51 -3.68 16.51
C MET A 265 -14.32 -2.56 17.54
N PHE A 266 -15.32 -2.33 18.39
CA PHE A 266 -15.32 -1.20 19.33
C PHE A 266 -14.16 -1.26 20.35
N ASP A 267 -13.66 -2.45 20.66
CA ASP A 267 -12.54 -2.71 21.58
C ASP A 267 -11.16 -2.58 20.93
N ALA A 268 -11.09 -2.44 19.60
CA ALA A 268 -9.84 -2.34 18.86
C ALA A 268 -9.06 -1.04 19.10
N GLY A 269 -9.71 0.00 19.63
CA GLY A 269 -9.09 1.29 19.92
C GLY A 269 -8.72 2.13 18.69
N GLY A 270 -9.25 1.79 17.50
CA GLY A 270 -9.04 2.52 16.26
C GLY A 270 -9.06 1.63 15.00
N PRO A 271 -8.70 2.18 13.83
CA PRO A 271 -8.67 1.42 12.59
C PRO A 271 -7.57 0.37 12.58
N GLN A 272 -7.82 -0.76 11.94
CA GLN A 272 -6.85 -1.85 11.79
C GLN A 272 -6.72 -2.27 10.32
N TYR A 273 -5.66 -3.02 10.02
CA TYR A 273 -5.44 -3.58 8.69
C TYR A 273 -4.67 -4.90 8.73
N GLN A 274 -4.83 -5.68 7.67
CA GLN A 274 -4.02 -6.86 7.34
C GLN A 274 -3.67 -6.84 5.85
N VAL A 275 -2.43 -7.24 5.54
CA VAL A 275 -1.88 -7.22 4.19
C VAL A 275 -1.62 -8.65 3.74
N TYR A 276 -2.00 -8.93 2.50
CA TYR A 276 -1.76 -10.20 1.83
C TYR A 276 -1.04 -9.95 0.51
N LYS A 277 -0.08 -10.82 0.17
CA LYS A 277 0.49 -10.88 -1.16
C LYS A 277 -0.41 -11.70 -2.07
N LEU A 278 -0.76 -11.16 -3.23
CA LEU A 278 -1.55 -11.88 -4.23
C LEU A 278 -0.64 -12.75 -5.08
N VAL A 279 -1.00 -14.02 -5.23
CA VAL A 279 -0.26 -15.00 -6.04
C VAL A 279 -1.19 -15.74 -6.99
N ALA A 280 -0.63 -16.26 -8.08
CA ALA A 280 -1.33 -17.27 -8.87
C ALA A 280 -1.47 -18.56 -8.05
N ASN A 281 -2.53 -19.32 -8.30
CA ASN A 281 -2.63 -20.71 -7.84
C ASN A 281 -1.55 -21.60 -8.47
#